data_AF-A0A1Y2GAM5-F1
#
_entry.id   AF-A0A1Y2GAM5-F1
#
_cell.length_a   1.000
_cell.length_b   1.000
_cell.length_c   1.000
_cell.angle_alpha   90.00
_cell.angle_beta   90.00
_cell.angle_gamma   90.00
#
_symmetry.space_group_name_H-M   'P 1'
#
loop_
_entity.id
_entity.type
_entity.pdbx_description
1 polymer ?
#
loop_
_entity_poly.entity_id
_entity_poly.type
_entity_poly.pdbx_seq_one_letter_code
_entity_poly.pdbx_strand_id
1 'polypeptide(L)'
;FYIKSRASALVLDVEHGFFRDHTKPGAYLELNNQKLFASAKRHALLELQLWRFENGFIINRRTGLVLDASEGALKPGTRLIQWTRKTEDNANQQWGVSNGFIHLKSNPDLVLDVDGDGTRDGARISLNERKD
;
A
#
# COMPACT_ATOMS: atom_id res chain seq x y z
N PHE A 1 4.33 -11.22 2.87
CA PHE A 1 3.71 -10.90 4.18
C PHE A 1 2.46 -10.06 3.95
N TYR A 2 1.60 -9.94 4.96
CA TYR A 2 0.53 -8.94 4.99
C TYR A 2 1.04 -7.68 5.69
N ILE A 3 0.57 -6.50 5.27
CA ILE A 3 0.71 -5.26 6.03
C ILE A 3 -0.62 -5.02 6.71
N LYS A 4 -0.65 -5.06 8.04
CA LYS A 4 -1.87 -5.06 8.83
C LYS A 4 -1.97 -3.79 9.65
N SER A 5 -3.12 -3.13 9.59
CA SER A 5 -3.41 -1.99 10.46
C SER A 5 -3.57 -2.45 11.91
N ARG A 6 -2.91 -1.75 12.82
CA ARG A 6 -3.07 -1.97 14.27
C ARG A 6 -4.46 -1.55 14.77
N ALA A 7 -5.11 -0.58 14.10
CA ALA A 7 -6.38 -0.03 14.53
C ALA A 7 -7.58 -0.93 14.23
N SER A 8 -7.55 -1.66 13.10
CA SER A 8 -8.74 -2.37 12.59
C SER A 8 -8.51 -3.81 12.17
N ALA A 9 -7.27 -4.31 12.28
CA ALA A 9 -6.85 -5.62 11.77
C ALA A 9 -7.03 -5.83 10.25
N LEU A 10 -7.48 -4.82 9.50
CA LEU A 10 -7.54 -4.82 8.05
C LEU A 10 -6.13 -4.84 7.45
N VAL A 11 -6.00 -5.35 6.23
CA VAL A 11 -4.72 -5.49 5.53
C VAL A 11 -4.67 -4.61 4.28
N LEU A 12 -3.46 -4.12 3.97
CA LEU A 12 -3.20 -3.38 2.75
C LEU A 12 -3.50 -4.24 1.52
N ASP A 13 -4.36 -3.73 0.67
CA ASP A 13 -4.87 -4.36 -0.54
C ASP A 13 -4.71 -3.41 -1.72
N VAL A 14 -4.64 -3.99 -2.91
CA VAL A 14 -4.79 -3.23 -4.16
C VAL A 14 -6.29 -3.15 -4.45
N GLU A 15 -6.79 -1.92 -4.65
CA GLU A 15 -8.19 -1.67 -5.01
C GLU A 15 -8.56 -2.52 -6.24
N HIS A 16 -9.58 -3.36 -6.10
CA HIS A 16 -10.06 -4.22 -7.17
C HIS A 16 -11.58 -4.08 -7.28
N GLY A 17 -12.00 -3.12 -8.10
CA GLY A 17 -13.41 -2.86 -8.41
C GLY A 17 -13.80 -3.34 -9.82
N PHE A 18 -15.10 -3.35 -10.10
CA PHE A 18 -15.65 -3.78 -11.39
C PHE A 18 -15.17 -2.91 -12.57
N PHE A 19 -14.84 -1.64 -12.32
CA PHE A 19 -14.50 -0.65 -13.34
C PHE A 19 -13.00 -0.33 -13.43
N ARG A 20 -12.15 -0.97 -12.62
CA ARG A 20 -10.72 -0.64 -12.54
C ARG A 20 -9.86 -1.89 -12.71
N ASP A 21 -8.94 -1.82 -13.66
CA ASP A 21 -7.93 -2.84 -13.84
C ASP A 21 -6.87 -2.70 -12.73
N HIS A 22 -7.08 -3.46 -11.66
CA HIS A 22 -6.22 -3.53 -10.49
C HIS A 22 -4.83 -4.10 -10.76
N THR A 23 -4.53 -4.53 -11.98
CA THR A 23 -3.19 -5.04 -12.35
C THR A 23 -2.31 -3.97 -12.98
N LYS A 24 -2.85 -2.78 -13.26
CA LYS A 24 -2.12 -1.68 -13.91
C LYS A 24 -1.49 -0.72 -12.90
N PRO A 25 -0.39 -0.03 -13.31
CA PRO A 25 0.11 1.14 -12.60
C PRO A 25 -1.00 2.18 -12.41
N GLY A 26 -1.05 2.78 -11.22
CA GLY A 26 -2.04 3.79 -10.86
C GLY A 26 -3.23 3.25 -10.07
N ALA A 27 -3.39 1.93 -9.92
CA ALA A 27 -4.41 1.38 -9.05
C ALA A 27 -4.16 1.82 -7.59
N TYR A 28 -5.21 2.28 -6.91
CA TYR A 28 -5.10 2.74 -5.53
C TYR A 28 -4.86 1.58 -4.57
N LEU A 29 -4.29 1.94 -3.43
CA LEU A 29 -4.24 1.06 -2.27
C LEU A 29 -5.28 1.46 -1.23
N GLU A 30 -5.73 0.46 -0.51
CA GLU A 30 -6.78 0.55 0.52
C GLU A 30 -6.58 -0.51 1.59
N LEU A 31 -7.29 -0.39 2.71
CA LEU A 31 -7.40 -1.48 3.67
C LEU A 31 -8.69 -2.27 3.43
N ASN A 32 -8.57 -3.59 3.51
CA ASN A 32 -9.69 -4.51 3.44
C ASN A 32 -9.53 -5.67 4.43
N ASN A 33 -10.64 -6.36 4.68
CA ASN A 33 -10.63 -7.64 5.35
C ASN A 33 -9.66 -8.60 4.65
N GLN A 34 -8.89 -9.33 5.46
CA GLN A 34 -7.94 -10.30 4.95
C GLN A 34 -8.70 -11.42 4.22
N LYS A 35 -8.41 -11.58 2.92
CA LYS A 35 -8.99 -12.62 2.08
C LYS A 35 -8.46 -13.98 2.53
N LEU A 36 -9.35 -14.97 2.59
CA LEU A 36 -9.01 -16.35 2.95
C LEU A 36 -8.97 -17.24 1.71
N PHE A 37 -8.15 -18.30 1.76
CA PHE A 37 -8.00 -19.28 0.69
C PHE A 37 -9.29 -20.07 0.50
N ALA A 38 -10.03 -19.77 -0.56
CA ALA A 38 -11.17 -20.56 -1.00
C ALA A 38 -11.24 -20.52 -2.52
N SER A 39 -10.61 -21.50 -3.18
CA SER A 39 -10.46 -21.65 -4.65
C SER A 39 -9.33 -20.84 -5.32
N ALA A 40 -8.90 -21.33 -6.49
CA ALA A 40 -7.86 -20.71 -7.33
C ALA A 40 -8.23 -19.28 -7.79
N LYS A 41 -9.51 -18.98 -8.05
CA LYS A 41 -9.94 -17.62 -8.41
C LYS A 41 -9.78 -16.65 -7.24
N ARG A 42 -10.04 -17.09 -6.01
CA ARG A 42 -9.76 -16.27 -4.81
C ARG A 42 -8.28 -16.22 -4.47
N HIS A 43 -7.48 -17.21 -4.88
CA HIS A 43 -6.02 -17.15 -4.73
C HIS A 43 -5.44 -15.91 -5.42
N ALA A 44 -5.84 -15.63 -6.66
CA ALA A 44 -5.39 -14.43 -7.38
C ALA A 44 -5.76 -13.12 -6.64
N LEU A 45 -6.95 -13.06 -6.04
CA LEU A 45 -7.39 -11.89 -5.27
C LEU A 45 -6.67 -11.77 -3.91
N LEU A 46 -6.28 -12.90 -3.32
CA LEU A 46 -5.50 -12.94 -2.09
C LEU A 46 -4.08 -12.43 -2.30
N GLU A 47 -3.49 -12.72 -3.46
CA GLU A 47 -2.15 -12.22 -3.82
C GLU A 47 -2.08 -10.69 -3.91
N LEU A 48 -3.22 -10.00 -4.10
CA LEU A 48 -3.29 -8.53 -4.05
C LEU A 48 -3.05 -7.96 -2.64
N GLN A 49 -3.20 -8.78 -1.59
CA GLN A 49 -2.93 -8.41 -0.20
C GLN A 49 -1.56 -8.90 0.29
N LEU A 50 -0.79 -9.57 -0.58
CA LEU A 50 0.52 -10.10 -0.25
C LEU A 50 1.61 -9.19 -0.78
N TRP A 51 2.55 -8.88 0.11
CA TRP A 51 3.63 -7.94 -0.14
C TRP A 51 5.00 -8.57 0.12
N ARG A 52 6.01 -8.08 -0.59
CA ARG A 52 7.45 -8.35 -0.40
C ARG A 52 8.13 -7.02 -0.06
N PHE A 53 9.19 -7.06 0.73
CA PHE A 53 10.06 -5.91 0.96
C PHE A 53 11.47 -6.25 0.47
N GLU A 54 12.02 -5.41 -0.40
CA GLU A 54 13.33 -5.64 -1.01
C GLU A 54 13.97 -4.29 -1.32
N ASN A 55 15.14 -4.02 -0.74
CA ASN A 55 15.93 -2.82 -1.05
C ASN A 55 15.13 -1.51 -1.00
N GLY A 56 14.27 -1.35 0.02
CA GLY A 56 13.41 -0.17 0.19
C GLY A 56 12.11 -0.20 -0.60
N PHE A 57 11.91 -1.15 -1.51
CA PHE A 57 10.66 -1.30 -2.25
C PHE A 57 9.70 -2.25 -1.54
N ILE A 58 8.44 -1.83 -1.40
CA ILE A 58 7.33 -2.71 -1.00
C ILE A 58 6.62 -3.14 -2.29
N ILE A 59 6.68 -4.43 -2.61
CA ILE A 59 6.31 -5.00 -3.91
C ILE A 59 5.06 -5.88 -3.73
N ASN A 60 4.03 -5.64 -4.53
CA ASN A 60 2.85 -6.50 -4.54
C ASN A 60 3.17 -7.86 -5.18
N ARG A 61 2.72 -8.96 -4.56
CA ARG A 61 3.02 -10.33 -5.02
C ARG A 61 2.30 -10.69 -6.31
N ARG A 62 1.09 -10.16 -6.54
CA ARG A 62 0.29 -10.43 -7.75
C ARG A 62 0.84 -9.69 -8.95
N THR A 63 1.07 -8.38 -8.80
CA THR A 63 1.33 -7.48 -9.94
C THR A 63 2.82 -7.25 -10.17
N GLY A 64 3.67 -7.46 -9.16
CA GLY A 64 5.08 -7.09 -9.22
C GLY A 64 5.33 -5.56 -9.17
N LEU A 65 4.27 -4.76 -9.10
CA LEU A 65 4.34 -3.30 -8.95
C LEU A 65 4.68 -2.92 -7.51
N VAL A 66 5.15 -1.69 -7.31
CA VAL A 66 5.63 -1.19 -6.02
C VAL A 66 4.69 -0.17 -5.42
N LEU A 67 4.63 -0.12 -4.09
CA LEU A 67 4.00 0.96 -3.33
C LEU A 67 4.63 2.30 -3.71
N ASP A 68 3.79 3.25 -4.10
CA ASP A 68 4.18 4.53 -4.66
C ASP A 68 3.28 5.65 -4.09
N ALA A 69 3.91 6.73 -3.61
CA ALA A 69 3.22 7.98 -3.33
C ALA A 69 2.93 8.71 -4.65
N SER A 70 1.63 8.84 -4.96
CA SER A 70 1.15 9.21 -6.30
C SER A 70 1.76 10.51 -6.81
N GLU A 71 2.05 10.55 -8.10
CA GLU A 71 2.59 11.73 -8.80
C GLU A 71 3.96 12.20 -8.25
N GLY A 72 4.62 11.40 -7.41
CA GLY A 72 5.86 11.80 -6.75
C GLY A 72 5.67 12.82 -5.61
N ALA A 73 4.43 13.09 -5.20
CA ALA A 73 4.13 14.11 -4.20
C ALA A 73 4.42 13.64 -2.76
N LEU A 74 5.53 14.09 -2.15
CA LEU A 74 5.94 13.70 -0.80
C LEU A 74 5.39 14.67 0.26
N LYS A 75 4.06 14.71 0.40
CA LYS A 75 3.36 15.60 1.34
C LYS A 75 2.14 14.93 1.97
N PRO A 76 1.65 15.43 3.12
CA PRO A 76 0.44 14.92 3.75
C PRO A 76 -0.78 14.90 2.81
N GLY A 77 -1.62 13.88 2.93
CA GLY A 77 -2.79 13.62 2.10
C GLY A 77 -2.49 12.96 0.74
N THR A 78 -1.23 12.82 0.31
CA THR A 78 -0.92 12.14 -0.97
C THR A 78 -1.45 10.71 -0.95
N ARG A 79 -2.18 10.32 -1.99
CA ARG A 79 -2.76 8.97 -2.10
C ARG A 79 -1.68 7.95 -2.43
N LEU A 80 -1.80 6.74 -1.89
CA LEU A 80 -0.93 5.63 -2.24
C LEU A 80 -1.53 4.82 -3.39
N ILE A 81 -0.67 4.48 -4.34
CA ILE A 81 -0.96 3.63 -5.50
C ILE A 81 0.08 2.52 -5.58
N GLN A 82 -0.15 1.57 -6.48
CA GLN A 82 0.94 0.78 -7.04
C GLN A 82 1.46 1.41 -8.33
N TRP A 83 2.75 1.34 -8.58
CA TRP A 83 3.36 1.85 -9.80
C TRP A 83 4.50 0.96 -10.30
N THR A 84 4.91 1.16 -11.55
CA THR A 84 6.10 0.52 -12.09
C THR A 84 7.33 0.97 -11.28
N ARG A 85 8.17 0.01 -10.89
CA ARG A 85 9.41 0.30 -10.15
C ARG A 85 10.32 1.21 -10.97
N LYS A 86 10.64 2.38 -10.41
CA LYS A 86 11.55 3.35 -11.02
C LYS A 86 13.01 3.04 -10.67
N THR A 87 13.89 3.17 -11.65
CA THR A 87 15.35 3.02 -11.48
C THR A 87 16.01 4.31 -11.01
N GLU A 88 15.42 5.45 -11.34
CA GLU A 88 15.87 6.81 -11.00
C GLU A 88 14.69 7.61 -10.43
N ASP A 89 14.95 8.70 -9.71
CA ASP A 89 13.92 9.57 -9.10
C ASP A 89 12.81 8.79 -8.36
N ASN A 90 13.23 7.75 -7.64
CA ASN A 90 12.35 6.75 -7.02
C ASN A 90 12.08 7.00 -5.53
N ALA A 91 12.35 8.21 -5.03
CA ALA A 91 12.15 8.56 -3.63
C ALA A 91 10.71 8.31 -3.15
N ASN A 92 9.72 8.48 -4.04
CA ASN A 92 8.31 8.21 -3.78
C ASN A 92 7.94 6.71 -3.73
N GLN A 93 8.91 5.82 -3.95
CA GLN A 93 8.79 4.36 -3.92
C GLN A 93 9.75 3.70 -2.92
N GLN A 94 10.46 4.51 -2.13
CA GLN A 94 11.46 4.06 -1.18
C GLN A 94 10.95 4.21 0.24
N TRP A 95 10.84 3.08 0.94
CA TRP A 95 10.18 2.96 2.23
C TRP A 95 11.14 2.38 3.28
N GLY A 96 11.05 2.91 4.48
CA GLY A 96 11.64 2.37 5.70
C GLY A 96 10.55 1.82 6.63
N VAL A 97 10.95 0.92 7.53
CA VAL A 97 10.07 0.39 8.58
C VAL A 97 10.77 0.58 9.92
N SER A 98 10.15 1.33 10.82
CA SER A 98 10.67 1.53 12.19
C SER A 98 9.54 1.88 13.14
N ASN A 99 9.64 1.44 14.39
CA ASN A 99 8.68 1.78 15.46
C ASN A 99 7.20 1.49 15.13
N GLY A 100 6.93 0.48 14.30
CA GLY A 100 5.57 0.13 13.87
C GLY A 100 5.03 0.97 12.70
N PHE A 101 5.82 1.90 12.17
CA PHE A 101 5.46 2.75 11.03
C PHE A 101 6.18 2.32 9.76
N ILE A 102 5.47 2.39 8.63
CA ILE A 102 6.05 2.40 7.29
C ILE A 102 6.17 3.87 6.89
N HIS A 103 7.39 4.33 6.61
CA HIS A 103 7.68 5.73 6.33
C HIS A 103 8.48 5.90 5.04
N LEU A 104 8.45 7.10 4.45
CA LEU A 104 9.33 7.44 3.34
C LEU A 104 10.79 7.37 3.82
N LYS A 105 11.64 6.70 3.05
CA LYS A 105 13.07 6.59 3.37
C LYS A 105 13.78 7.95 3.42
N SER A 106 13.32 8.92 2.62
CA SER A 106 13.85 10.29 2.59
C SER A 106 13.31 11.19 3.71
N ASN A 107 12.18 10.84 4.32
CA ASN A 107 11.57 11.59 5.41
C ASN A 107 10.79 10.65 6.35
N PRO A 108 11.42 10.19 7.45
CA PRO A 108 10.79 9.28 8.41
C PRO A 108 9.54 9.80 9.14
N ASP A 109 9.29 11.12 9.10
CA ASP A 109 8.10 11.72 9.69
C ASP A 109 6.86 11.60 8.79
N LEU A 110 7.04 11.24 7.52
CA LEU A 110 5.94 10.97 6.59
C LEU A 110 5.69 9.46 6.48
N VAL A 111 4.55 9.03 7.03
CA VAL A 111 4.15 7.63 7.20
C VAL A 111 2.93 7.27 6.37
N LEU A 112 2.76 5.98 6.09
CA LEU A 112 1.47 5.45 5.65
C LEU A 112 0.46 5.61 6.79
N ASP A 113 -0.64 6.29 6.49
CA ASP A 113 -1.75 6.52 7.41
C ASP A 113 -3.07 6.13 6.74
N VAL A 114 -4.06 5.84 7.56
CA VAL A 114 -5.41 5.49 7.11
C VAL A 114 -6.30 6.71 7.26
N ASP A 115 -7.04 7.05 6.21
CA ASP A 115 -7.98 8.16 6.27
C ASP A 115 -9.20 7.78 7.13
N GLY A 116 -9.56 8.66 8.07
CA GLY A 116 -10.68 8.44 8.99
C GLY A 116 -10.33 7.46 10.11
N ASP A 117 -11.30 6.64 10.53
CA ASP A 117 -11.12 5.65 11.60
C ASP A 117 -10.46 4.34 11.11
N GLY A 118 -10.36 4.15 9.79
CA GLY A 118 -9.73 3.00 9.17
C GLY A 118 -10.39 1.64 9.46
N THR A 119 -11.67 1.63 9.87
CA THR A 119 -12.36 0.41 10.34
C THR A 119 -13.17 -0.31 9.26
N ARG A 120 -13.35 0.30 8.10
CA ARG A 120 -14.17 -0.23 6.99
C ARG A 120 -13.33 -0.71 5.81
N ASP A 121 -13.87 -1.69 5.09
CA ASP A 121 -13.35 -2.08 3.78
C ASP A 121 -13.34 -0.90 2.82
N GLY A 122 -12.29 -0.84 1.99
CA GLY A 122 -12.00 0.29 1.11
C GLY A 122 -11.52 1.54 1.86
N ALA A 123 -11.04 1.42 3.10
CA ALA A 123 -10.46 2.55 3.80
C ALA A 123 -9.21 3.04 3.03
N ARG A 124 -9.21 4.34 2.73
CA ARG A 124 -8.16 4.97 1.94
C ARG A 124 -6.86 5.01 2.73
N ILE A 125 -5.74 4.74 2.04
CA ILE A 125 -4.40 5.00 2.55
C ILE A 125 -3.86 6.28 1.92
N SER A 126 -3.29 7.16 2.75
CA SER A 126 -2.56 8.34 2.35
C SER A 126 -1.23 8.45 3.09
N LEU A 127 -0.33 9.26 2.57
CA LEU A 127 0.88 9.68 3.26
C LEU A 127 0.47 10.79 4.24
N ASN A 128 0.85 10.71 5.51
CA ASN A 128 0.61 11.78 6.48
C ASN A 128 1.79 11.94 7.44
N GLU A 129 1.79 13.04 8.18
CA GLU A 129 2.69 13.20 9.31
C GLU A 129 2.42 12.12 10.35
N ARG A 130 3.50 11.57 10.90
CA ARG A 130 3.44 10.65 12.02
C ARG A 130 2.74 11.34 13.19
N LYS A 131 1.75 10.64 13.74
CA LYS A 131 1.07 11.01 14.99
C LYS A 131 1.62 10.12 16.09
N ASP A 132 1.92 10.71 17.24
CA ASP A 132 2.38 9.99 18.43
C ASP A 132 1.24 9.24 19.15
#